data_AF-A0A2H3FU80-F1
#
_entry.id   AF-A0A2H3FU80-F1
#
_cell.length_a   1.000
_cell.length_b   1.000
_cell.length_c   1.000
_cell.angle_alpha   90.00
_cell.angle_beta   90.00
_cell.angle_gamma   90.00
#
_symmetry.space_group_name_H-M   'P 1'
#
loop_
_entity.id
_entity.type
_entity.pdbx_description
1 polymer ?
#
loop_
_entity_poly.entity_id
_entity_poly.type
_entity_poly.pdbx_seq_one_letter_code
_entity_poly.pdbx_strand_id
1 'polypeptide(L)'
;MIVGSGETGADVAYLAVNSPTKQVLMCHKDGFHFAPKVAHSAYVKPSPSEPGIPIDVSRANLFDTTYVHQALRKSMILWEYYHYYIRVLLWVCSGTTSGMDQWVGEISRARHHPSKNLAPLPKRIDERGVVEFVDNGRPEYERIKLRTIQPDVIVLCTGYQQTFPFLDDKLKVNTNHLSSHARGIWRREQPTMGFIGFVRPSLGAIPPLAEMQAQLWVLNLAAPRKLPVLNPGDEIHYKLHSKPADRVTYGVDHESYAYQLALDMNSAPGIVDIWRITRTTEILTMHSMCRLLIIWAFGADFNTKFRLIGPWAWDGAIEVLVSDEFWHTITRRPLLFGETLTISELLRG
;
A
#
# COMPACT_ATOMS: atom_id res chain seq x y z
N MET A 1 14.39 -2.61 -25.50
CA MET A 1 14.99 -2.42 -24.15
C MET A 1 14.02 -1.60 -23.30
N ILE A 2 13.92 -1.90 -22.00
CA ILE A 2 13.03 -1.20 -21.05
C ILE A 2 13.89 -0.67 -19.92
N VAL A 3 13.74 0.62 -19.58
CA VAL A 3 14.56 1.30 -18.57
C VAL A 3 13.71 1.71 -17.38
N GLY A 4 13.87 1.01 -16.26
CA GLY A 4 13.06 1.16 -15.05
C GLY A 4 12.25 -0.11 -14.75
N SER A 5 12.24 -0.50 -13.47
CA SER A 5 11.76 -1.81 -13.01
C SER A 5 10.51 -1.77 -12.13
N GLY A 6 9.84 -0.62 -12.02
CA GLY A 6 8.53 -0.52 -11.34
C GLY A 6 7.39 -1.16 -12.13
N GLU A 7 6.16 -1.05 -11.62
CA GLU A 7 4.93 -1.69 -12.14
C GLU A 7 4.81 -1.55 -13.68
N THR A 8 4.83 -0.33 -14.20
CA THR A 8 4.78 -0.05 -15.66
C THR A 8 5.93 -0.68 -16.45
N GLY A 9 7.11 -0.83 -15.85
CA GLY A 9 8.26 -1.52 -16.45
C GLY A 9 8.02 -3.02 -16.56
N ALA A 10 7.37 -3.62 -15.57
CA ALA A 10 7.02 -5.04 -15.55
C ALA A 10 5.88 -5.36 -16.53
N ASP A 11 4.81 -4.56 -16.55
CA ASP A 11 3.69 -4.74 -17.49
C ASP A 11 4.17 -4.63 -18.94
N VAL A 12 4.98 -3.61 -19.27
CA VAL A 12 5.59 -3.46 -20.60
C VAL A 12 6.56 -4.60 -20.91
N ALA A 13 7.32 -5.12 -19.92
CA ALA A 13 8.20 -6.27 -20.13
C ALA A 13 7.42 -7.55 -20.41
N TYR A 14 6.32 -7.80 -19.68
CA TYR A 14 5.44 -8.95 -19.90
C TYR A 14 4.80 -8.90 -21.29
N LEU A 15 4.24 -7.75 -21.69
CA LEU A 15 3.69 -7.56 -23.03
C LEU A 15 4.75 -7.73 -24.12
N ALA A 16 5.96 -7.19 -23.92
CA ALA A 16 7.06 -7.31 -24.88
C ALA A 16 7.54 -8.77 -25.04
N VAL A 17 7.59 -9.56 -23.96
CA VAL A 17 7.98 -10.98 -23.99
C VAL A 17 6.94 -11.87 -24.68
N ASN A 18 5.65 -11.51 -24.60
CA ASN A 18 4.55 -12.26 -25.24
C ASN A 18 4.23 -11.77 -26.68
N SER A 19 4.89 -10.71 -27.14
CA SER A 19 4.80 -10.20 -28.52
C SER A 19 5.90 -10.82 -29.43
N PRO A 20 5.87 -10.59 -30.76
CA PRO A 20 6.93 -11.03 -31.69
C PRO A 20 8.31 -10.36 -31.54
N THR A 21 8.78 -10.13 -30.32
CA THR A 21 10.04 -9.45 -29.99
C THR A 21 11.20 -10.44 -29.86
N LYS A 22 12.26 -10.28 -30.66
CA LYS A 22 13.45 -11.16 -30.67
C LYS A 22 14.16 -11.25 -29.31
N GLN A 23 14.25 -10.16 -28.56
CA GLN A 23 14.82 -10.14 -27.21
C GLN A 23 14.25 -8.95 -26.41
N VAL A 24 13.81 -9.22 -25.18
CA VAL A 24 13.54 -8.19 -24.17
C VAL A 24 14.75 -8.08 -23.23
N LEU A 25 15.09 -6.84 -22.85
CA LEU A 25 16.09 -6.54 -21.82
C LEU A 25 15.51 -5.48 -20.89
N MET A 26 15.54 -5.76 -19.59
CA MET A 26 14.99 -4.91 -18.54
C MET A 26 16.13 -4.36 -17.68
N CYS A 27 16.27 -3.03 -17.68
CA CYS A 27 17.32 -2.31 -16.96
C CYS A 27 16.80 -1.79 -15.62
N HIS A 28 17.52 -2.07 -14.53
CA HIS A 28 17.17 -1.57 -13.19
C HIS A 28 18.33 -0.83 -12.52
N LYS A 29 17.98 0.12 -11.63
CA LYS A 29 18.95 0.75 -10.73
C LYS A 29 19.41 -0.23 -9.64
N ASP A 30 18.43 -0.86 -8.99
CA ASP A 30 18.62 -1.57 -7.73
C ASP A 30 17.53 -2.64 -7.53
N GLY A 31 17.20 -3.42 -8.57
CA GLY A 31 16.10 -4.40 -8.54
C GLY A 31 14.69 -3.80 -8.42
N PHE A 32 13.70 -4.66 -8.12
CA PHE A 32 12.34 -4.30 -7.68
C PHE A 32 11.63 -5.56 -7.14
N HIS A 33 10.98 -5.48 -5.98
CA HIS A 33 10.27 -6.60 -5.36
C HIS A 33 8.81 -6.67 -5.83
N PHE A 34 8.37 -7.82 -6.33
CA PHE A 34 6.98 -8.05 -6.73
C PHE A 34 6.18 -8.79 -5.67
N ALA A 35 4.90 -8.43 -5.57
CA ALA A 35 3.90 -9.13 -4.77
C ALA A 35 2.73 -9.56 -5.67
N PRO A 36 2.16 -10.77 -5.48
CA PRO A 36 1.01 -11.21 -6.24
C PRO A 36 -0.23 -10.42 -5.82
N LYS A 37 -1.14 -10.13 -6.75
CA LYS A 37 -2.40 -9.42 -6.46
C LYS A 37 -3.32 -10.23 -5.53
N VAL A 38 -3.20 -11.55 -5.57
CA VAL A 38 -4.00 -12.51 -4.81
C VAL A 38 -3.06 -13.41 -4.00
N ALA A 39 -3.30 -13.50 -2.70
CA ALA A 39 -2.67 -14.47 -1.82
C ALA A 39 -3.44 -15.80 -1.87
N HIS A 40 -2.75 -16.87 -2.26
CA HIS A 40 -3.19 -18.25 -2.00
C HIS A 40 -2.60 -18.73 -0.68
N SER A 41 -3.26 -19.69 -0.02
CA SER A 41 -2.79 -20.22 1.26
C SER A 41 -1.43 -20.93 1.11
N ALA A 42 -0.45 -20.56 1.93
CA ALA A 42 0.87 -21.18 1.94
C ALA A 42 0.85 -22.68 2.33
N TYR A 43 -0.26 -23.15 2.90
CA TYR A 43 -0.40 -24.49 3.48
C TYR A 43 -1.43 -25.37 2.77
N VAL A 44 -2.19 -24.82 1.80
CA VAL A 44 -3.22 -25.56 1.05
C VAL A 44 -2.93 -25.42 -0.43
N LYS A 45 -2.85 -26.56 -1.13
CA LYS A 45 -2.64 -26.59 -2.59
C LYS A 45 -3.74 -25.76 -3.27
N PRO A 46 -3.43 -24.73 -4.08
CA PRO A 46 -4.45 -23.84 -4.63
C PRO A 46 -5.51 -24.61 -5.43
N SER A 47 -6.77 -24.52 -5.00
CA SER A 47 -7.89 -25.07 -5.78
C SER A 47 -8.30 -24.07 -6.87
N PRO A 48 -8.44 -24.51 -8.14
CA PRO A 48 -9.02 -23.67 -9.19
C PRO A 48 -10.46 -23.20 -8.91
N SER A 49 -11.16 -23.83 -7.96
CA SER A 49 -12.52 -23.45 -7.54
C SER A 49 -12.57 -22.38 -6.45
N GLU A 50 -11.44 -22.03 -5.83
CA GLU A 50 -11.41 -21.14 -4.67
C GLU A 50 -10.69 -19.82 -5.01
N PRO A 51 -11.44 -18.70 -5.17
CA PRO A 51 -10.83 -17.40 -5.38
C PRO A 51 -10.09 -16.94 -4.12
N GLY A 52 -8.76 -16.95 -4.19
CA GLY A 52 -7.88 -16.48 -3.12
C GLY A 52 -8.14 -15.03 -2.70
N ILE A 53 -7.51 -14.60 -1.61
CA ILE A 53 -7.77 -13.29 -1.00
C ILE A 53 -6.94 -12.21 -1.72
N PRO A 54 -7.52 -11.07 -2.12
CA PRO A 54 -6.72 -9.91 -2.53
C PRO A 54 -5.79 -9.49 -1.39
N ILE A 55 -4.51 -9.30 -1.69
CA ILE A 55 -3.44 -9.15 -0.69
C ILE A 55 -3.54 -7.83 0.14
N ASP A 56 -4.26 -6.85 -0.39
CA ASP A 56 -4.60 -5.59 0.25
C ASP A 56 -5.75 -5.69 1.26
N VAL A 57 -6.63 -6.70 1.14
CA VAL A 57 -7.69 -6.98 2.13
C VAL A 57 -7.43 -8.23 2.99
N SER A 58 -6.24 -8.84 2.89
CA SER A 58 -5.88 -10.03 3.68
C SER A 58 -5.27 -9.72 5.06
N ARG A 59 -4.99 -8.45 5.39
CA ARG A 59 -4.47 -8.03 6.70
C ARG A 59 -5.54 -8.05 7.80
N ALA A 60 -5.12 -8.23 9.05
CA ALA A 60 -5.97 -8.22 10.23
C ALA A 60 -5.52 -7.10 11.17
N ASN A 61 -6.38 -6.11 11.38
CA ASN A 61 -5.88 -4.77 11.64
C ASN A 61 -5.81 -4.40 13.13
N LEU A 62 -6.66 -4.98 13.96
CA LEU A 62 -6.71 -4.69 15.39
C LEU A 62 -5.38 -5.07 16.06
N PHE A 63 -4.69 -4.04 16.55
CA PHE A 63 -3.34 -4.08 17.14
C PHE A 63 -2.17 -4.32 16.16
N ASP A 64 -2.43 -4.38 14.85
CA ASP A 64 -1.40 -4.45 13.79
C ASP A 64 -1.20 -3.07 13.13
N THR A 65 -2.24 -2.53 12.49
CA THR A 65 -2.28 -1.18 11.90
C THR A 65 -3.23 -0.22 12.65
N THR A 66 -4.29 -0.73 13.28
CA THR A 66 -5.29 0.06 14.02
C THR A 66 -5.30 -0.23 15.51
N TYR A 67 -5.75 0.73 16.32
CA TYR A 67 -5.80 0.66 17.80
C TYR A 67 -4.46 0.31 18.52
N VAL A 68 -3.35 0.16 17.77
CA VAL A 68 -1.98 -0.06 18.26
C VAL A 68 -1.66 0.93 19.39
N HIS A 69 -1.16 0.42 20.52
CA HIS A 69 -0.82 1.22 21.70
C HIS A 69 0.20 2.34 21.37
N GLN A 70 0.03 3.53 21.95
CA GLN A 70 0.84 4.70 21.59
C GLN A 70 2.35 4.50 21.74
N ALA A 71 2.79 3.71 22.72
CA ALA A 71 4.22 3.42 22.90
C ALA A 71 4.79 2.60 21.73
N LEU A 72 4.01 1.68 21.15
CA LEU A 72 4.43 0.89 19.99
C LEU A 72 4.46 1.76 18.72
N ARG A 73 3.44 2.61 18.50
CA ARG A 73 3.41 3.59 17.38
C ARG A 73 4.59 4.56 17.38
N LYS A 74 5.11 4.89 18.56
CA LYS A 74 6.27 5.79 18.77
C LYS A 74 7.61 5.03 18.76
N SER A 75 7.63 3.77 18.33
CA SER A 75 8.81 2.88 18.32
C SER A 75 9.00 2.21 16.96
N MET A 76 10.22 1.72 16.69
CA MET A 76 10.49 0.89 15.51
C MET A 76 10.09 -0.59 15.69
N ILE A 77 9.64 -1.01 16.88
CA ILE A 77 9.43 -2.44 17.23
C ILE A 77 8.45 -3.11 16.28
N LEU A 78 7.38 -2.41 15.89
CA LEU A 78 6.39 -2.90 14.92
C LEU A 78 6.98 -3.08 13.51
N TRP A 79 7.83 -2.15 13.07
CA TRP A 79 8.52 -2.23 11.78
C TRP A 79 9.57 -3.36 11.74
N GLU A 80 10.31 -3.57 12.83
CA GLU A 80 11.21 -4.72 12.97
C GLU A 80 10.43 -6.04 12.95
N TYR A 81 9.30 -6.13 13.66
CA TYR A 81 8.39 -7.28 13.59
C TYR A 81 7.94 -7.56 12.16
N TYR A 82 7.45 -6.55 11.42
CA TYR A 82 7.08 -6.72 10.02
C TYR A 82 8.26 -7.17 9.15
N HIS A 83 9.49 -6.66 9.37
CA HIS A 83 10.67 -7.09 8.61
C HIS A 83 10.97 -8.58 8.78
N TYR A 84 10.90 -9.11 10.01
CA TYR A 84 11.05 -10.54 10.25
C TYR A 84 9.85 -11.35 9.71
N TYR A 85 8.63 -10.91 9.99
CA TYR A 85 7.39 -11.58 9.55
C TYR A 85 7.33 -11.73 8.02
N ILE A 86 7.52 -10.64 7.27
CA ILE A 86 7.48 -10.66 5.81
C ILE A 86 8.57 -11.57 5.23
N ARG A 87 9.79 -11.54 5.79
CA ARG A 87 10.88 -12.40 5.30
C ARG A 87 10.67 -13.88 5.60
N VAL A 88 10.10 -14.22 6.75
CA VAL A 88 9.70 -15.61 7.09
C VAL A 88 8.56 -16.06 6.17
N LEU A 89 7.52 -15.23 5.99
CA LEU A 89 6.38 -15.54 5.12
C LEU A 89 6.83 -15.79 3.68
N LEU A 90 7.66 -14.90 3.11
CA LEU A 90 8.23 -15.08 1.77
C LEU A 90 9.04 -16.38 1.67
N TRP A 91 9.88 -16.68 2.66
CA TRP A 91 10.68 -17.91 2.67
C TRP A 91 9.83 -19.17 2.75
N VAL A 92 8.77 -19.19 3.56
CA VAL A 92 7.81 -20.30 3.62
C VAL A 92 7.04 -20.46 2.30
N CYS A 93 6.58 -19.36 1.69
CA CYS A 93 5.77 -19.41 0.48
C CYS A 93 6.55 -19.70 -0.82
N SER A 94 7.84 -19.32 -0.87
CA SER A 94 8.64 -19.32 -2.12
C SER A 94 10.03 -19.95 -2.00
N GLY A 95 10.42 -20.42 -0.82
CA GLY A 95 11.79 -20.90 -0.54
C GLY A 95 12.84 -19.79 -0.42
N THR A 96 12.47 -18.51 -0.57
CA THR A 96 13.42 -17.38 -0.60
C THR A 96 12.86 -16.13 0.10
N THR A 97 13.70 -15.32 0.76
CA THR A 97 13.26 -14.16 1.59
C THR A 97 12.99 -12.89 0.75
N SER A 98 12.54 -13.07 -0.49
CA SER A 98 12.98 -12.20 -1.59
C SER A 98 11.89 -11.64 -2.50
N GLY A 99 10.76 -12.34 -2.58
CA GLY A 99 9.72 -12.10 -3.58
C GLY A 99 9.17 -13.42 -4.09
N MET A 100 7.85 -13.50 -4.22
CA MET A 100 7.20 -14.56 -5.00
C MET A 100 7.33 -14.19 -6.48
N ASP A 101 7.64 -15.17 -7.34
CA ASP A 101 7.80 -14.97 -8.79
C ASP A 101 8.70 -13.78 -9.17
N GLN A 102 9.90 -13.75 -8.59
CA GLN A 102 10.82 -12.62 -8.66
C GLN A 102 11.64 -12.64 -9.98
N TRP A 103 11.03 -12.15 -11.07
CA TRP A 103 11.63 -12.10 -12.42
C TRP A 103 12.62 -10.95 -12.65
N VAL A 104 12.58 -9.93 -11.82
CA VAL A 104 13.57 -8.83 -11.78
C VAL A 104 14.61 -9.16 -10.72
N GLY A 105 15.79 -8.54 -10.81
CA GLY A 105 16.76 -8.60 -9.73
C GLY A 105 16.08 -8.19 -8.44
N GLU A 106 16.32 -8.91 -7.36
CA GLU A 106 16.00 -8.38 -6.05
C GLU A 106 16.95 -7.17 -5.78
N ILE A 107 16.79 -6.55 -4.63
CA ILE A 107 17.37 -5.25 -4.31
C ILE A 107 18.85 -5.44 -3.86
N SER A 108 19.76 -4.46 -3.96
CA SER A 108 21.18 -4.67 -3.56
C SER A 108 21.31 -5.15 -2.11
N ARG A 109 22.44 -5.75 -1.66
CA ARG A 109 22.53 -6.50 -0.38
C ARG A 109 22.21 -5.72 0.92
N ALA A 110 22.01 -4.40 0.86
CA ALA A 110 21.35 -3.61 1.92
C ALA A 110 19.82 -3.81 1.99
N ARG A 111 19.26 -4.59 1.05
CA ARG A 111 17.85 -4.90 0.74
C ARG A 111 17.65 -6.29 0.00
N HIS A 112 18.73 -7.01 -0.40
CA HIS A 112 18.87 -8.44 -0.89
C HIS A 112 18.35 -8.82 -2.32
N HIS A 113 18.96 -9.76 -3.13
CA HIS A 113 19.84 -9.59 -4.37
C HIS A 113 19.40 -10.00 -5.88
N PRO A 114 19.22 -11.25 -6.41
CA PRO A 114 20.16 -12.21 -7.04
C PRO A 114 20.47 -12.21 -8.60
N SER A 115 19.53 -12.49 -9.55
CA SER A 115 19.86 -13.01 -10.92
C SER A 115 18.77 -13.06 -12.06
N LYS A 116 19.27 -13.20 -13.32
CA LYS A 116 18.65 -13.60 -14.65
C LYS A 116 17.98 -12.51 -15.54
N ASN A 117 18.46 -12.40 -16.80
CA ASN A 117 17.93 -11.57 -17.91
C ASN A 117 17.74 -10.05 -17.67
N LEU A 118 18.66 -9.47 -16.91
CA LEU A 118 18.59 -8.09 -16.44
C LEU A 118 19.87 -7.32 -16.77
N ALA A 119 19.79 -5.99 -16.70
CA ALA A 119 20.93 -5.09 -16.87
C ALA A 119 20.93 -3.99 -15.80
N PRO A 120 22.10 -3.37 -15.52
CA PRO A 120 22.18 -2.04 -14.94
C PRO A 120 21.45 -0.99 -15.80
N LEU A 121 21.39 0.24 -15.32
CA LEU A 121 20.96 1.37 -16.14
C LEU A 121 21.95 1.64 -17.29
N PRO A 122 21.47 2.08 -18.47
CA PRO A 122 22.34 2.59 -19.53
C PRO A 122 23.06 3.86 -19.04
N LYS A 123 24.35 3.95 -19.34
CA LYS A 123 25.22 5.10 -19.07
C LYS A 123 25.20 6.09 -20.24
N ARG A 124 25.28 5.56 -21.47
CA ARG A 124 25.09 6.28 -22.74
C ARG A 124 24.72 5.30 -23.85
N ILE A 125 24.35 5.85 -25.00
CA ILE A 125 24.20 5.13 -26.26
C ILE A 125 25.15 5.82 -27.25
N ASP A 126 25.90 5.05 -28.04
CA ASP A 126 26.79 5.61 -29.05
C ASP A 126 26.05 5.94 -30.36
N GLU A 127 26.77 6.55 -31.32
CA GLU A 127 26.26 6.92 -32.65
C GLU A 127 25.78 5.72 -33.48
N ARG A 128 26.13 4.48 -33.08
CA ARG A 128 25.72 3.23 -33.72
C ARG A 128 24.51 2.61 -33.03
N GLY A 129 24.00 3.22 -31.96
CA GLY A 129 22.91 2.68 -31.14
C GLY A 129 23.35 1.64 -30.12
N VAL A 130 24.66 1.44 -29.91
CA VAL A 130 25.18 0.48 -28.92
C VAL A 130 25.12 1.10 -27.52
N VAL A 131 24.59 0.34 -26.57
CA VAL A 131 24.40 0.76 -25.18
C VAL A 131 25.64 0.46 -24.34
N GLU A 132 26.24 1.50 -23.77
CA GLU A 132 27.20 1.36 -22.68
C GLU A 132 26.43 1.35 -21.35
N PHE A 133 26.64 0.33 -20.51
CA PHE A 133 25.97 0.20 -19.21
C PHE A 133 26.83 0.78 -18.08
N VAL A 134 26.17 1.22 -17.01
CA VAL A 134 26.88 1.60 -15.77
C VAL A 134 27.40 0.33 -15.08
N ASP A 135 28.71 0.27 -14.84
CA ASP A 135 29.24 -0.70 -13.87
C ASP A 135 28.73 -0.33 -12.47
N ASN A 136 27.93 -1.21 -11.89
CA ASN A 136 27.35 -1.08 -10.56
C ASN A 136 27.84 -2.20 -9.62
N GLY A 137 28.85 -2.97 -10.02
CA GLY A 137 29.39 -4.10 -9.26
C GLY A 137 28.41 -5.27 -9.06
N ARG A 138 27.26 -5.31 -9.76
CA ARG A 138 26.26 -6.37 -9.61
C ARG A 138 26.41 -7.49 -10.66
N PRO A 139 25.92 -8.72 -10.38
CA PRO A 139 26.03 -9.85 -11.31
C PRO A 139 25.35 -9.65 -12.67
N GLU A 140 24.44 -8.68 -12.80
CA GLU A 140 23.83 -8.32 -14.09
C GLU A 140 24.84 -7.68 -15.05
N TYR A 141 25.72 -6.79 -14.56
CA TYR A 141 26.76 -6.13 -15.36
C TYR A 141 27.77 -7.15 -15.91
N GLU A 142 28.28 -8.02 -15.04
CA GLU A 142 29.26 -9.06 -15.39
C GLU A 142 28.80 -9.98 -16.53
N ARG A 143 27.49 -10.21 -16.65
CA ARG A 143 26.88 -11.05 -17.70
C ARG A 143 26.72 -10.37 -19.05
N ILE A 144 26.76 -9.03 -19.08
CA ILE A 144 26.50 -8.24 -20.30
C ILE A 144 27.69 -7.40 -20.77
N LYS A 145 28.71 -7.14 -19.92
CA LYS A 145 29.85 -6.27 -20.26
C LYS A 145 30.67 -6.70 -21.49
N LEU A 146 30.59 -7.97 -21.90
CA LEU A 146 31.21 -8.51 -23.11
C LEU A 146 30.24 -8.67 -24.29
N ARG A 147 29.00 -8.16 -24.18
CA ARG A 147 27.95 -8.30 -25.20
C ARG A 147 27.62 -6.93 -25.79
N THR A 148 27.78 -6.78 -27.10
CA THR A 148 27.21 -5.65 -27.84
C THR A 148 25.68 -5.70 -27.73
N ILE A 149 25.06 -4.67 -27.15
CA ILE A 149 23.60 -4.56 -27.06
C ILE A 149 23.18 -3.30 -27.81
N GLN A 150 22.42 -3.50 -28.88
CA GLN A 150 21.94 -2.45 -29.80
C GLN A 150 20.41 -2.64 -29.91
N PRO A 151 19.59 -1.90 -29.15
CA PRO A 151 18.14 -2.11 -29.10
C PRO A 151 17.40 -1.25 -30.12
N ASP A 152 16.53 -1.89 -30.90
CA ASP A 152 15.71 -1.22 -31.94
C ASP A 152 14.69 -0.23 -31.35
N VAL A 153 14.21 -0.51 -30.12
CA VAL A 153 13.24 0.31 -29.37
C VAL A 153 13.65 0.42 -27.91
N ILE A 154 13.47 1.61 -27.33
CA ILE A 154 13.75 1.90 -25.91
C ILE A 154 12.50 2.50 -25.26
N VAL A 155 12.02 1.89 -24.18
CA VAL A 155 10.89 2.40 -23.38
C VAL A 155 11.38 2.87 -22.02
N LEU A 156 11.08 4.11 -21.65
CA LEU A 156 11.52 4.74 -20.40
C LEU A 156 10.44 4.62 -19.32
N CYS A 157 10.45 3.53 -18.57
CA CYS A 157 9.58 3.28 -17.42
C CYS A 157 10.16 3.87 -16.12
N THR A 158 10.70 5.10 -16.19
CA THR A 158 11.43 5.78 -15.11
C THR A 158 10.52 6.43 -14.04
N GLY A 159 9.22 6.48 -14.30
CA GLY A 159 8.21 7.12 -13.43
C GLY A 159 8.00 8.59 -13.73
N TYR A 160 7.15 9.23 -12.92
CA TYR A 160 6.64 10.59 -13.15
C TYR A 160 7.10 11.56 -12.05
N GLN A 161 7.06 12.86 -12.38
CA GLN A 161 7.21 13.98 -11.44
C GLN A 161 5.88 14.70 -11.26
N GLN A 162 5.63 15.24 -10.06
CA GLN A 162 4.46 16.07 -9.78
C GLN A 162 4.81 17.55 -10.08
N THR A 163 3.98 18.24 -10.87
CA THR A 163 4.14 19.67 -11.15
C THR A 163 2.77 20.35 -11.14
N PHE A 164 2.74 21.64 -10.79
CA PHE A 164 1.51 22.43 -10.68
C PHE A 164 1.65 23.76 -11.45
N PRO A 165 1.68 23.76 -12.80
CA PRO A 165 2.00 24.96 -13.57
C PRO A 165 1.10 26.16 -13.29
N PHE A 166 -0.17 25.89 -12.95
CA PHE A 166 -1.23 26.87 -12.69
C PHE A 166 -1.14 27.61 -11.33
N LEU A 167 -0.25 27.21 -10.41
CA LEU A 167 -0.04 27.94 -9.16
C LEU A 167 0.91 29.12 -9.37
N ASP A 168 0.71 30.26 -8.68
CA ASP A 168 1.69 31.36 -8.62
C ASP A 168 3.06 30.81 -8.16
N ASP A 169 4.16 31.26 -8.76
CA ASP A 169 5.51 30.85 -8.37
C ASP A 169 5.83 31.17 -6.90
N LYS A 170 5.19 32.19 -6.30
CA LYS A 170 5.26 32.45 -4.84
C LYS A 170 4.67 31.31 -4.01
N LEU A 171 3.67 30.62 -4.53
CA LEU A 171 3.11 29.40 -3.95
C LEU A 171 4.02 28.20 -4.26
N LYS A 172 4.52 28.05 -5.49
CA LYS A 172 5.45 26.97 -5.87
C LYS A 172 6.77 26.98 -5.08
N VAL A 173 7.37 28.15 -4.86
CA VAL A 173 8.58 28.34 -4.03
C VAL A 173 8.34 27.96 -2.56
N ASN A 174 7.09 27.96 -2.12
CA ASN A 174 6.67 27.52 -0.78
C ASN A 174 5.96 26.15 -0.76
N THR A 175 5.79 25.46 -1.90
CA THR A 175 5.51 24.03 -1.90
C THR A 175 6.81 23.28 -1.61
N ASN A 176 7.23 23.38 -0.34
CA ASN A 176 8.04 22.34 0.26
C ASN A 176 7.39 20.98 -0.03
N HIS A 177 8.21 19.94 -0.14
CA HIS A 177 7.73 18.61 -0.49
C HIS A 177 6.53 18.20 0.38
N LEU A 178 5.48 17.65 -0.25
CA LEU A 178 4.12 17.56 0.34
C LEU A 178 4.08 16.85 1.70
N SER A 179 5.03 15.96 2.00
CA SER A 179 5.18 15.33 3.31
C SER A 179 5.48 16.29 4.48
N SER A 180 5.66 17.59 4.20
CA SER A 180 5.73 18.70 5.18
C SER A 180 4.39 19.39 5.47
N HIS A 181 3.36 19.19 4.64
CA HIS A 181 2.00 19.70 4.88
C HIS A 181 1.32 18.94 6.04
N ALA A 182 0.32 19.56 6.68
CA ALA A 182 -0.47 18.90 7.71
C ALA A 182 -1.11 17.62 7.15
N ARG A 183 -0.72 16.44 7.70
CA ARG A 183 -1.07 15.11 7.17
C ARG A 183 -0.74 14.90 5.68
N GLY A 184 0.11 15.71 5.07
CA GLY A 184 0.39 15.71 3.63
C GLY A 184 -0.61 16.48 2.76
N ILE A 185 -1.58 17.20 3.36
CA ILE A 185 -2.74 17.76 2.66
C ILE A 185 -2.63 19.28 2.47
N TRP A 186 -2.63 20.08 3.54
CA TRP A 186 -2.62 21.56 3.46
C TRP A 186 -1.47 22.20 4.24
N ARG A 187 -1.07 23.42 3.84
CA ARG A 187 -0.11 24.25 4.56
C ARG A 187 -0.76 24.85 5.80
N ARG A 188 -0.16 24.74 6.98
CA ARG A 188 -0.79 25.20 8.24
C ARG A 188 -1.04 26.71 8.25
N GLU A 189 -0.23 27.46 7.50
CA GLU A 189 -0.29 28.91 7.33
C GLU A 189 -1.31 29.33 6.26
N GLN A 190 -1.77 28.39 5.42
CA GLN A 190 -2.66 28.64 4.28
C GLN A 190 -3.64 27.46 4.10
N PRO A 191 -4.58 27.25 5.04
CA PRO A 191 -5.47 26.09 5.04
C PRO A 191 -6.47 26.06 3.88
N THR A 192 -6.70 27.19 3.20
CA THR A 192 -7.65 27.33 2.08
C THR A 192 -7.21 26.62 0.79
N MET A 193 -6.06 25.94 0.77
CA MET A 193 -5.58 25.14 -0.35
C MET A 193 -5.12 23.75 0.14
N GLY A 194 -5.70 22.69 -0.39
CA GLY A 194 -5.41 21.30 -0.06
C GLY A 194 -4.98 20.48 -1.27
N PHE A 195 -4.01 19.59 -1.09
CA PHE A 195 -3.51 18.65 -2.09
C PHE A 195 -4.10 17.26 -1.81
N ILE A 196 -5.04 16.82 -2.65
CA ILE A 196 -5.80 15.57 -2.47
C ILE A 196 -5.31 14.49 -3.45
N GLY A 197 -5.08 13.27 -2.96
CA GLY A 197 -4.64 12.12 -3.75
C GLY A 197 -3.13 12.06 -4.04
N PHE A 198 -2.32 12.98 -3.48
CA PHE A 198 -0.88 13.08 -3.76
C PHE A 198 0.03 12.23 -2.86
N VAL A 199 -0.54 11.43 -1.94
CA VAL A 199 0.20 10.40 -1.17
C VAL A 199 0.41 9.14 -1.99
N ARG A 200 1.49 8.37 -1.71
CA ARG A 200 1.69 7.04 -2.30
C ARG A 200 1.61 5.96 -1.22
N PRO A 201 0.57 5.10 -1.18
CA PRO A 201 0.56 3.96 -0.28
C PRO A 201 1.66 2.95 -0.62
N SER A 202 2.15 2.22 0.39
CA SER A 202 2.99 1.02 0.24
C SER A 202 2.23 -0.15 -0.41
N LEU A 203 0.98 -0.32 0.01
CA LEU A 203 0.00 -1.31 -0.41
C LEU A 203 -1.39 -0.68 -0.22
N GLY A 204 -2.36 -0.99 -1.10
CA GLY A 204 -3.69 -0.37 -1.08
C GLY A 204 -3.85 0.80 -2.07
N ALA A 205 -4.99 1.49 -2.00
CA ALA A 205 -5.48 2.32 -3.10
C ALA A 205 -5.45 3.84 -2.79
N ILE A 206 -5.23 4.67 -3.83
CA ILE A 206 -5.26 6.14 -3.67
C ILE A 206 -6.68 6.70 -3.46
N PRO A 207 -7.75 6.26 -4.16
CA PRO A 207 -9.11 6.80 -3.97
C PRO A 207 -9.65 6.83 -2.54
N PRO A 208 -9.56 5.75 -1.70
CA PRO A 208 -10.02 5.83 -0.31
C PRO A 208 -9.17 6.78 0.54
N LEU A 209 -7.85 6.89 0.30
CA LEU A 209 -7.03 7.87 0.98
C LEU A 209 -7.39 9.31 0.55
N ALA A 210 -7.65 9.53 -0.74
CA ALA A 210 -8.11 10.81 -1.27
C ALA A 210 -9.48 11.23 -0.69
N GLU A 211 -10.39 10.28 -0.48
CA GLU A 211 -11.65 10.50 0.22
C GLU A 211 -11.42 10.99 1.66
N MET A 212 -10.61 10.27 2.45
CA MET A 212 -10.32 10.64 3.84
C MET A 212 -9.55 11.97 3.95
N GLN A 213 -8.65 12.26 3.00
CA GLN A 213 -7.99 13.56 2.89
C GLN A 213 -8.98 14.71 2.61
N ALA A 214 -9.92 14.50 1.69
CA ALA A 214 -10.93 15.49 1.36
C ALA A 214 -11.90 15.72 2.54
N GLN A 215 -12.34 14.65 3.20
CA GLN A 215 -13.15 14.70 4.42
C GLN A 215 -12.48 15.54 5.52
N LEU A 216 -11.20 15.30 5.81
CA LEU A 216 -10.47 16.03 6.86
C LEU A 216 -10.25 17.50 6.47
N TRP A 217 -9.88 17.77 5.22
CA TRP A 217 -9.64 19.14 4.75
C TRP A 217 -10.92 19.99 4.70
N VAL A 218 -12.04 19.42 4.23
CA VAL A 218 -13.35 20.10 4.25
C VAL A 218 -13.82 20.34 5.68
N LEU A 219 -13.60 19.40 6.61
CA LEU A 219 -13.92 19.58 8.03
C LEU A 219 -13.05 20.67 8.69
N ASN A 220 -11.77 20.75 8.34
CA ASN A 220 -10.86 21.83 8.75
C ASN A 220 -11.32 23.22 8.25
N LEU A 221 -11.94 23.30 7.07
CA LEU A 221 -12.47 24.56 6.54
C LEU A 221 -13.85 24.92 7.11
N ALA A 222 -14.79 23.98 7.14
CA ALA A 222 -16.18 24.23 7.50
C ALA A 222 -16.42 24.28 9.02
N ALA A 223 -15.67 23.52 9.81
CA ALA A 223 -15.83 23.45 11.26
C ALA A 223 -14.50 23.14 11.98
N PRO A 224 -13.46 23.98 11.89
CA PRO A 224 -12.15 23.74 12.51
C PRO A 224 -12.22 23.50 14.02
N ARG A 225 -13.23 24.03 14.72
CA ARG A 225 -13.49 23.79 16.15
C ARG A 225 -13.90 22.35 16.49
N LYS A 226 -14.21 21.50 15.50
CA LYS A 226 -14.47 20.06 15.67
C LYS A 226 -13.19 19.20 15.54
N LEU A 227 -12.08 19.77 15.09
CA LEU A 227 -10.80 19.06 14.99
C LEU A 227 -9.97 19.23 16.27
N PRO A 228 -9.21 18.20 16.67
CA PRO A 228 -8.13 18.35 17.63
C PRO A 228 -6.95 19.10 17.01
N VAL A 229 -6.00 19.54 17.85
CA VAL A 229 -4.71 20.05 17.35
C VAL A 229 -3.94 18.88 16.72
N LEU A 230 -3.79 18.90 15.39
CA LEU A 230 -3.08 17.87 14.63
C LEU A 230 -1.59 17.90 14.97
N ASN A 231 -1.06 16.91 15.71
CA ASN A 231 0.33 16.93 16.17
C ASN A 231 1.26 16.32 15.10
N PRO A 232 2.40 16.94 14.76
CA PRO A 232 3.37 16.34 13.84
C PRO A 232 3.93 14.99 14.33
N GLY A 233 3.94 14.74 15.65
CA GLY A 233 4.37 13.47 16.23
C GLY A 233 3.46 12.28 15.87
N ASP A 234 2.20 12.54 15.52
CA ASP A 234 1.28 11.49 15.06
C ASP A 234 1.67 10.98 13.66
N GLU A 235 2.48 11.73 12.91
CA GLU A 235 2.80 11.42 11.51
C GLU A 235 3.95 10.44 11.34
N ILE A 236 4.64 10.07 12.42
CA ILE A 236 5.81 9.19 12.38
C ILE A 236 5.40 7.75 12.02
N HIS A 237 4.34 7.24 12.62
CA HIS A 237 4.00 5.81 12.56
C HIS A 237 3.52 5.34 11.18
N TYR A 238 2.92 6.22 10.37
CA TYR A 238 2.42 5.88 9.03
C TYR A 238 3.34 6.31 7.88
N LYS A 239 4.37 7.15 8.09
CA LYS A 239 5.26 7.61 7.01
C LYS A 239 6.31 6.54 6.68
N LEU A 240 6.43 6.18 5.40
CA LEU A 240 7.44 5.21 4.96
C LEU A 240 8.84 5.82 5.02
N HIS A 241 9.74 5.13 5.71
CA HIS A 241 11.15 5.54 5.83
C HIS A 241 11.82 5.57 4.45
N SER A 242 12.26 6.76 4.06
CA SER A 242 12.86 7.08 2.76
C SER A 242 14.05 8.00 2.96
N LYS A 243 15.08 7.87 2.11
CA LYS A 243 16.26 8.75 2.16
C LYS A 243 15.94 10.07 1.46
N PRO A 244 16.54 11.20 1.85
CA PRO A 244 16.33 12.49 1.16
C PRO A 244 16.63 12.50 -0.35
N ALA A 245 17.40 11.52 -0.84
CA ALA A 245 17.75 11.33 -2.25
C ALA A 245 16.92 10.23 -2.97
N ASP A 246 15.91 9.64 -2.32
CA ASP A 246 14.99 8.70 -2.96
C ASP A 246 13.92 9.44 -3.79
N ARG A 247 13.49 8.85 -4.91
CA ARG A 247 12.50 9.44 -5.84
C ARG A 247 11.11 9.66 -5.22
N VAL A 248 10.82 9.00 -4.09
CA VAL A 248 9.53 9.05 -3.40
C VAL A 248 9.79 9.20 -1.90
N THR A 249 9.46 10.37 -1.35
CA THR A 249 9.52 10.68 0.09
C THR A 249 8.15 11.10 0.66
N TYR A 250 7.08 10.79 -0.09
CA TYR A 250 5.66 10.97 0.24
C TYR A 250 4.93 9.61 0.39
N GLY A 251 5.70 8.59 0.73
CA GLY A 251 5.19 7.24 0.96
C GLY A 251 4.47 7.12 2.31
N VAL A 252 3.34 6.41 2.34
CA VAL A 252 2.59 6.10 3.57
C VAL A 252 2.24 4.61 3.66
N ASP A 253 2.11 4.05 4.87
CA ASP A 253 1.29 2.86 5.08
C ASP A 253 -0.18 3.27 5.02
N HIS A 254 -0.96 2.56 4.19
CA HIS A 254 -2.32 2.95 3.83
C HIS A 254 -3.27 2.94 5.02
N GLU A 255 -3.29 1.85 5.78
CA GLU A 255 -4.22 1.64 6.88
C GLU A 255 -3.87 2.54 8.07
N SER A 256 -2.58 2.58 8.45
CA SER A 256 -2.10 3.46 9.51
C SER A 256 -2.39 4.94 9.23
N TYR A 257 -2.31 5.34 7.94
CA TYR A 257 -2.65 6.70 7.52
C TYR A 257 -4.17 6.95 7.55
N ALA A 258 -4.98 6.08 6.93
CA ALA A 258 -6.44 6.21 6.92
C ALA A 258 -7.02 6.26 8.35
N TYR A 259 -6.54 5.38 9.22
CA TYR A 259 -6.89 5.35 10.64
C TYR A 259 -6.47 6.62 11.38
N GLN A 260 -5.30 7.21 11.09
CA GLN A 260 -4.91 8.48 11.71
C GLN A 260 -5.82 9.64 11.24
N LEU A 261 -6.22 9.68 9.97
CA LEU A 261 -7.21 10.66 9.50
C LEU A 261 -8.58 10.44 10.17
N ALA A 262 -8.98 9.18 10.40
CA ALA A 262 -10.19 8.85 11.15
C ALA A 262 -10.12 9.27 12.62
N LEU A 263 -8.97 9.14 13.29
CA LEU A 263 -8.73 9.70 14.63
C LEU A 263 -8.84 11.22 14.62
N ASP A 264 -8.17 11.89 13.67
CA ASP A 264 -8.19 13.36 13.55
C ASP A 264 -9.61 13.91 13.38
N MET A 265 -10.51 13.15 12.75
CA MET A 265 -11.92 13.53 12.54
C MET A 265 -12.88 13.07 13.65
N ASN A 266 -12.42 12.32 14.66
CA ASN A 266 -13.27 11.60 15.62
C ASN A 266 -14.26 10.61 14.95
N SER A 267 -13.82 9.94 13.89
CA SER A 267 -14.58 8.95 13.11
C SER A 267 -14.11 7.50 13.30
N ALA A 268 -13.07 7.22 14.09
CA ALA A 268 -12.62 5.85 14.38
C ALA A 268 -13.41 5.23 15.57
N PRO A 269 -14.30 4.24 15.35
CA PRO A 269 -15.15 3.69 16.41
C PRO A 269 -14.39 2.77 17.37
N GLY A 270 -14.48 3.01 18.66
CA GLY A 270 -13.98 2.10 19.68
C GLY A 270 -14.94 0.92 19.93
N ILE A 271 -14.48 -0.08 20.68
CA ILE A 271 -15.31 -1.24 21.08
C ILE A 271 -16.62 -0.83 21.80
N VAL A 272 -16.58 0.28 22.55
CA VAL A 272 -17.75 0.84 23.24
C VAL A 272 -18.76 1.44 22.25
N ASP A 273 -18.29 2.00 21.13
CA ASP A 273 -19.14 2.56 20.09
C ASP A 273 -19.77 1.45 19.25
N ILE A 274 -19.00 0.40 18.91
CA ILE A 274 -19.53 -0.82 18.27
C ILE A 274 -20.60 -1.47 19.15
N TRP A 275 -20.34 -1.66 20.45
CA TRP A 275 -21.32 -2.21 21.42
C TRP A 275 -22.56 -1.32 21.59
N ARG A 276 -22.43 0.00 21.42
CA ARG A 276 -23.56 0.92 21.43
C ARG A 276 -24.39 0.75 20.17
N ILE A 277 -23.76 0.78 19.00
CA ILE A 277 -24.40 0.58 17.69
C ILE A 277 -25.19 -0.73 17.67
N THR A 278 -24.59 -1.84 18.10
CA THR A 278 -25.27 -3.15 18.15
C THR A 278 -26.46 -3.19 19.13
N ARG A 279 -26.57 -2.26 20.07
CA ARG A 279 -27.72 -2.13 20.98
C ARG A 279 -28.77 -1.09 20.54
N THR A 280 -28.40 -0.10 19.73
CA THR A 280 -29.31 0.98 19.31
C THR A 280 -29.91 0.78 17.93
N THR A 281 -29.32 -0.07 17.08
CA THR A 281 -29.82 -0.32 15.73
C THR A 281 -30.79 -1.50 15.72
N GLU A 282 -32.10 -1.21 15.73
CA GLU A 282 -33.20 -2.20 15.76
C GLU A 282 -33.19 -3.23 14.60
N ILE A 283 -32.42 -2.95 13.55
CA ILE A 283 -32.28 -3.76 12.33
C ILE A 283 -31.25 -4.91 12.51
N LEU A 284 -30.39 -4.88 13.53
CA LEU A 284 -29.29 -5.84 13.69
C LEU A 284 -29.72 -7.16 14.37
N THR A 285 -29.78 -8.23 13.58
CA THR A 285 -29.85 -9.61 14.10
C THR A 285 -28.56 -10.01 14.83
N MET A 286 -28.61 -11.05 15.67
CA MET A 286 -27.42 -11.56 16.38
C MET A 286 -26.27 -11.91 15.42
N HIS A 287 -26.59 -12.55 14.30
CA HIS A 287 -25.64 -12.85 13.22
C HIS A 287 -24.98 -11.56 12.67
N SER A 288 -25.76 -10.52 12.38
CA SER A 288 -25.24 -9.22 11.92
C SER A 288 -24.40 -8.50 12.99
N MET A 289 -24.78 -8.58 14.27
CA MET A 289 -23.96 -8.05 15.38
C MET A 289 -22.59 -8.74 15.47
N CYS A 290 -22.56 -10.08 15.34
CA CYS A 290 -21.33 -10.85 15.31
C CYS A 290 -20.45 -10.50 14.10
N ARG A 291 -21.04 -10.40 12.90
CA ARG A 291 -20.31 -9.96 11.68
C ARG A 291 -19.66 -8.59 11.86
N LEU A 292 -20.43 -7.60 12.36
CA LEU A 292 -19.94 -6.23 12.55
C LEU A 292 -18.74 -6.19 13.51
N LEU A 293 -18.80 -6.92 14.63
CA LEU A 293 -17.71 -7.01 15.61
C LEU A 293 -16.45 -7.66 15.02
N ILE A 294 -16.62 -8.77 14.29
CA ILE A 294 -15.50 -9.51 13.68
C ILE A 294 -14.86 -8.71 12.54
N ILE A 295 -15.64 -8.01 11.72
CA ILE A 295 -15.14 -7.18 10.61
C ILE A 295 -14.49 -5.89 11.13
N TRP A 296 -15.01 -5.28 12.20
CA TRP A 296 -14.34 -4.16 12.89
C TRP A 296 -12.92 -4.55 13.35
N ALA A 297 -12.80 -5.69 14.03
CA ALA A 297 -11.54 -6.18 14.60
C ALA A 297 -10.57 -6.74 13.54
N PHE A 298 -11.01 -7.72 12.75
CA PHE A 298 -10.13 -8.54 11.91
C PHE A 298 -10.19 -8.20 10.42
N GLY A 299 -11.17 -7.42 9.97
CA GLY A 299 -11.23 -6.93 8.59
C GLY A 299 -10.19 -5.84 8.30
N ALA A 300 -9.86 -5.67 7.02
CA ALA A 300 -9.00 -4.59 6.54
C ALA A 300 -9.62 -3.20 6.76
N ASP A 301 -8.86 -2.13 6.53
CA ASP A 301 -9.29 -0.76 6.86
C ASP A 301 -10.13 -0.12 5.75
N PHE A 302 -11.31 -0.71 5.57
CA PHE A 302 -12.38 -0.13 4.76
C PHE A 302 -12.81 1.20 5.36
N ASN A 303 -12.81 2.28 4.56
CA ASN A 303 -13.31 3.60 4.98
C ASN A 303 -14.73 3.54 5.57
N THR A 304 -15.54 2.55 5.16
CA THR A 304 -16.86 2.24 5.73
C THR A 304 -16.84 2.06 7.26
N LYS A 305 -15.77 1.52 7.86
CA LYS A 305 -15.61 1.49 9.33
C LYS A 305 -15.65 2.90 9.94
N PHE A 306 -15.04 3.87 9.27
CA PHE A 306 -14.97 5.27 9.69
C PHE A 306 -16.23 6.07 9.30
N ARG A 307 -17.16 5.45 8.56
CA ARG A 307 -18.51 5.96 8.29
C ARG A 307 -19.54 5.51 9.34
N LEU A 308 -19.16 4.72 10.36
CA LEU A 308 -20.05 4.34 11.46
C LEU A 308 -20.32 5.49 12.46
N ILE A 309 -19.36 6.38 12.67
CA ILE A 309 -19.46 7.49 13.63
C ILE A 309 -18.78 8.77 13.12
N GLY A 310 -18.95 9.86 13.85
CA GLY A 310 -18.27 11.13 13.61
C GLY A 310 -18.96 12.02 12.57
N PRO A 311 -18.27 13.08 12.08
CA PRO A 311 -18.88 14.12 11.26
C PRO A 311 -19.25 13.68 9.84
N TRP A 312 -18.79 12.50 9.41
CA TRP A 312 -19.01 11.93 8.07
C TRP A 312 -19.79 10.60 8.12
N ALA A 313 -20.51 10.33 9.20
CA ALA A 313 -21.29 9.10 9.35
C ALA A 313 -22.31 8.88 8.21
N TRP A 314 -22.62 7.62 7.90
CA TRP A 314 -23.53 7.22 6.83
C TRP A 314 -24.35 5.99 7.24
N ASP A 315 -25.67 6.07 7.11
CA ASP A 315 -26.60 5.04 7.61
C ASP A 315 -26.38 3.67 6.98
N GLY A 316 -26.02 3.63 5.68
CA GLY A 316 -25.72 2.39 4.95
C GLY A 316 -24.38 1.73 5.33
N ALA A 317 -23.55 2.36 6.18
CA ALA A 317 -22.26 1.81 6.57
C ALA A 317 -22.40 0.46 7.30
N ILE A 318 -23.44 0.30 8.12
CA ILE A 318 -23.72 -0.95 8.85
C ILE A 318 -24.08 -2.07 7.86
N GLU A 319 -24.97 -1.81 6.91
CA GLU A 319 -25.42 -2.79 5.91
C GLU A 319 -24.25 -3.33 5.07
N VAL A 320 -23.41 -2.42 4.56
CA VAL A 320 -22.20 -2.79 3.81
C VAL A 320 -21.22 -3.59 4.70
N LEU A 321 -21.02 -3.20 5.96
CA LEU A 321 -20.10 -3.91 6.87
C LEU A 321 -20.59 -5.28 7.34
N VAL A 322 -21.90 -5.59 7.28
CA VAL A 322 -22.41 -6.95 7.58
C VAL A 322 -22.70 -7.79 6.34
N SER A 323 -22.53 -7.22 5.14
CA SER A 323 -22.73 -7.89 3.85
C SER A 323 -21.87 -9.14 3.67
N ASP A 324 -22.31 -10.05 2.79
CA ASP A 324 -21.53 -11.23 2.43
C ASP A 324 -20.22 -10.87 1.71
N GLU A 325 -20.16 -9.77 0.96
CA GLU A 325 -18.92 -9.31 0.31
C GLU A 325 -17.83 -9.03 1.35
N PHE A 326 -18.14 -8.23 2.37
CA PHE A 326 -17.20 -7.90 3.44
C PHE A 326 -16.90 -9.14 4.31
N TRP A 327 -17.91 -9.99 4.57
CA TRP A 327 -17.72 -11.24 5.31
C TRP A 327 -16.78 -12.22 4.61
N HIS A 328 -16.81 -12.30 3.28
CA HIS A 328 -15.87 -13.12 2.50
C HIS A 328 -14.40 -12.66 2.61
N THR A 329 -14.12 -11.41 2.98
CA THR A 329 -12.74 -10.96 3.28
C THR A 329 -12.17 -11.61 4.54
N ILE A 330 -13.03 -12.06 5.46
CA ILE A 330 -12.69 -12.76 6.70
C ILE A 330 -12.65 -14.27 6.47
N THR A 331 -13.74 -14.86 5.98
CA THR A 331 -13.93 -16.32 5.97
C THR A 331 -12.98 -17.05 5.01
N ARG A 332 -12.45 -16.38 3.99
CA ARG A 332 -11.44 -16.94 3.08
C ARG A 332 -10.03 -17.06 3.71
N ARG A 333 -9.84 -16.70 4.99
CA ARG A 333 -8.55 -16.76 5.72
C ARG A 333 -8.40 -18.09 6.50
N PRO A 334 -7.80 -19.16 5.93
CA PRO A 334 -7.86 -20.49 6.52
C PRO A 334 -7.17 -20.62 7.88
N LEU A 335 -6.06 -19.90 8.10
CA LEU A 335 -5.24 -20.02 9.32
C LEU A 335 -5.89 -19.43 10.60
N LEU A 336 -6.86 -18.53 10.46
CA LEU A 336 -7.57 -17.92 11.59
C LEU A 336 -9.00 -18.46 11.75
N PHE A 337 -9.64 -18.85 10.64
CA PHE A 337 -11.07 -19.10 10.58
C PHE A 337 -11.47 -20.35 9.77
N GLY A 338 -10.52 -21.11 9.21
CA GLY A 338 -10.81 -22.20 8.26
C GLY A 338 -11.40 -23.48 8.88
N GLU A 339 -10.96 -23.87 10.08
CA GLU A 339 -11.44 -25.08 10.77
C GLU A 339 -12.22 -24.79 12.05
N THR A 340 -11.94 -23.67 12.74
CA THR A 340 -12.58 -23.30 14.02
C THR A 340 -13.86 -22.47 13.88
N LEU A 341 -14.08 -21.81 12.74
CA LEU A 341 -15.43 -21.37 12.36
C LEU A 341 -16.07 -22.44 11.47
N THR A 342 -16.54 -23.52 12.09
CA THR A 342 -17.45 -24.47 11.41
C THR A 342 -18.76 -23.74 11.13
N ILE A 343 -18.81 -23.15 9.94
CA ILE A 343 -19.82 -22.21 9.42
C ILE A 343 -21.27 -22.67 9.67
N SER A 344 -21.51 -23.99 9.80
CA SER A 344 -22.79 -24.61 10.15
C SER A 344 -23.46 -24.14 11.44
N GLU A 345 -22.73 -23.62 12.43
CA GLU A 345 -23.31 -23.20 13.72
C GLU A 345 -23.60 -21.70 13.81
N LEU A 346 -22.89 -20.87 13.04
CA LEU A 346 -23.12 -19.42 12.94
C LEU A 346 -24.04 -19.01 11.78
N LEU A 347 -24.31 -19.91 10.81
CA LEU A 347 -25.28 -19.70 9.72
C LEU A 347 -26.73 -20.04 10.07
N ARG A 348 -27.03 -20.61 11.24
CA ARG A 348 -28.42 -20.94 11.65
C ARG A 348 -29.11 -19.74 12.31
N GLY A 349 -29.26 -18.66 11.54
CA GLY A 349 -30.14 -17.52 11.82
C GLY A 349 -31.27 -17.47 10.81
#